data_AF-A0A4Q4BJ89-F1
#
_entry.id   AF-A0A4Q4BJ89-F1
#
_cell.length_a   1.000
_cell.length_b   1.000
_cell.length_c   1.000
_cell.angle_alpha   90.00
_cell.angle_beta   90.00
_cell.angle_gamma   90.00
#
_symmetry.space_group_name_H-M   'P 1'
#
loop_
_entity.id
_entity.type
_entity.pdbx_description
1 polymer ?
#
loop_
_entity_poly.entity_id
_entity_poly.type
_entity_poly.pdbx_seq_one_letter_code
_entity_poly.pdbx_strand_id
1 'polypeptide(L)'
;ATTTTEEIFGGELGYLPWQRPGIDLGIKLGRIAEENPKLKGVVLGQHGLFTWAETAKDCYLLTLEMINKAAVWLDANVKRPAFDGEKVDTLEDSKRKATARRLMPLIRGRISGGAHMVGHFTDAQEVLEFVNSHSLSDLAPMGTSCPDHFLRTKIKPLVVPADADAGALDGLIAGYRADYADYYDRCKRPNSPAMRDPNAVIYLVPGVGMISFAKDKATARVSAEFYVNAINVMRGASGVSQYQGLPEQEAFDIEYWLLEEAKLQRMPKPKPMAGRVAFITGGAGGIGSASAERLLREGCNVVLADIDQTALDEVVAGFAKRYGRDMVRGVLMDVTSEAAVIAAVEYTVAEYGGLDVL
;
A
#
# COMPACT_ATOMS: atom_id res chain seq x y z
N ALA A 1 23.44 28.14 2.39
CA ALA A 1 22.50 27.75 3.46
C ALA A 1 22.93 26.39 3.98
N THR A 2 22.85 26.17 5.29
CA THR A 2 23.15 24.88 5.93
C THR A 2 22.13 23.84 5.46
N THR A 3 22.55 22.60 5.18
CA THR A 3 21.62 21.54 4.76
C THR A 3 20.84 21.02 5.97
N THR A 4 19.63 20.49 5.79
CA THR A 4 18.85 19.89 6.89
C THR A 4 19.61 18.75 7.57
N THR A 5 20.41 17.98 6.83
CA THR A 5 21.31 16.97 7.39
C THR A 5 22.32 17.61 8.36
N GLU A 6 22.93 18.73 7.98
CA GLU A 6 23.88 19.42 8.84
C GLU A 6 23.20 20.04 10.07
N GLU A 7 21.98 20.57 9.93
CA GLU A 7 21.20 21.10 11.07
C GLU A 7 20.81 20.03 12.09
N ILE A 8 20.46 18.83 11.63
CA ILE A 8 20.09 17.71 12.51
C ILE A 8 21.32 17.06 13.13
N PHE A 9 22.33 16.76 12.32
CA PHE A 9 23.42 15.88 12.73
C PHE A 9 24.69 16.62 13.13
N GLY A 10 24.83 17.91 12.81
CA GLY A 10 25.99 18.72 13.20
C GLY A 10 27.31 18.16 12.70
N GLY A 11 27.35 17.72 11.44
CA GLY A 11 28.54 17.12 10.82
C GLY A 11 28.83 15.66 11.21
N GLU A 12 27.98 15.02 12.04
CA GLU A 12 28.16 13.59 12.38
C GLU A 12 27.79 12.66 11.22
N LEU A 13 26.85 13.06 10.37
CA LEU A 13 26.44 12.31 9.17
C LEU A 13 26.64 13.15 7.91
N GLY A 14 27.14 12.50 6.86
CA GLY A 14 27.17 13.07 5.51
C GLY A 14 25.82 13.00 4.81
N TYR A 15 25.73 13.62 3.64
CA TYR A 15 24.59 13.47 2.73
C TYR A 15 25.09 13.00 1.36
N LEU A 16 24.47 11.95 0.83
CA LEU A 16 24.68 11.49 -0.54
C LEU A 16 23.33 11.61 -1.28
N PRO A 17 23.25 12.40 -2.37
CA PRO A 17 22.04 12.44 -3.20
C PRO A 17 21.65 11.05 -3.68
N TRP A 18 20.39 10.87 -4.13
CA TRP A 18 19.91 9.59 -4.61
C TRP A 18 20.91 8.89 -5.55
N GLN A 19 21.15 7.61 -5.30
CA GLN A 19 21.98 6.73 -6.12
C GLN A 19 21.27 5.40 -6.28
N ARG A 20 21.35 4.79 -7.47
CA ARG A 20 20.80 3.45 -7.66
C ARG A 20 21.50 2.45 -6.73
N PRO A 21 20.77 1.58 -6.01
CA PRO A 21 21.38 0.52 -5.21
C PRO A 21 22.25 -0.40 -6.07
N GLY A 22 23.46 -0.71 -5.58
CA GLY A 22 24.41 -1.56 -6.29
C GLY A 22 25.86 -1.26 -5.94
N ILE A 23 26.79 -1.79 -6.74
CA ILE A 23 28.24 -1.66 -6.51
C ILE A 23 28.68 -0.19 -6.51
N ASP A 24 28.14 0.63 -7.41
CA ASP A 24 28.48 2.05 -7.50
C ASP A 24 28.14 2.82 -6.22
N LEU A 25 26.97 2.56 -5.62
CA LEU A 25 26.60 3.11 -4.30
C LEU A 25 27.61 2.67 -3.24
N GLY A 26 28.00 1.38 -3.22
CA GLY A 26 29.00 0.85 -2.29
C GLY A 26 30.37 1.53 -2.43
N ILE A 27 30.85 1.74 -3.65
CA ILE A 27 32.11 2.44 -3.92
C ILE A 27 32.04 3.90 -3.45
N LYS A 28 30.93 4.59 -3.72
CA LYS A 28 30.72 5.98 -3.27
C LYS A 28 30.68 6.09 -1.76
N LEU A 29 29.97 5.18 -1.08
CA LEU A 29 29.95 5.11 0.39
C LEU A 29 31.33 4.82 0.96
N GLY A 30 32.09 3.89 0.37
CA GLY A 30 33.47 3.60 0.76
C GLY A 30 34.38 4.83 0.67
N ARG A 31 34.34 5.56 -0.45
CA ARG A 31 35.10 6.81 -0.60
C ARG A 31 34.71 7.86 0.43
N ILE A 32 33.40 8.05 0.69
CA ILE A 32 32.95 9.01 1.70
C ILE A 32 33.51 8.64 3.08
N ALA A 33 33.48 7.36 3.46
CA ALA A 33 34.00 6.89 4.74
C ALA A 33 35.53 7.07 4.83
N GLU A 34 36.28 6.77 3.77
CA GLU A 34 37.74 6.92 3.71
C GLU A 34 38.18 8.39 3.76
N GLU A 35 37.52 9.26 2.97
CA GLU A 35 37.85 10.68 2.88
C GLU A 35 37.40 11.47 4.12
N ASN A 36 36.41 10.96 4.87
CA ASN A 36 35.82 11.63 6.02
C ASN A 36 35.75 10.71 7.26
N PRO A 37 36.89 10.36 7.87
CA PRO A 37 36.95 9.37 8.97
C PRO A 37 36.22 9.77 10.25
N LYS A 38 35.73 11.01 10.34
CA LYS A 38 34.94 11.52 11.47
C LYS A 38 33.43 11.27 11.31
N LEU A 39 32.97 11.03 10.08
CA LEU A 39 31.57 10.72 9.85
C LEU A 39 31.23 9.38 10.50
N LYS A 40 30.03 9.29 11.05
CA LYS A 40 29.45 8.08 11.64
C LYS A 40 28.50 7.37 10.68
N GLY A 41 28.27 7.96 9.51
CA GLY A 41 27.32 7.48 8.53
C GLY A 41 26.95 8.52 7.49
N VAL A 42 25.94 8.20 6.69
CA VAL A 42 25.42 9.04 5.62
C VAL A 42 23.90 8.91 5.54
N VAL A 43 23.22 10.04 5.38
CA VAL A 43 21.84 10.10 4.91
C VAL A 43 21.85 9.98 3.39
N LEU A 44 21.21 8.94 2.87
CA LEU A 44 21.03 8.71 1.44
C LEU A 44 19.71 9.32 0.97
N GLY A 45 19.79 10.25 0.02
CA GLY A 45 18.63 10.85 -0.62
C GLY A 45 17.66 9.78 -1.15
N GLN A 46 16.40 9.85 -0.70
CA GLN A 46 15.30 8.98 -1.11
C GLN A 46 15.55 7.46 -0.90
N HIS A 47 16.50 7.09 -0.03
CA HIS A 47 16.75 5.71 0.40
C HIS A 47 16.60 5.53 1.91
N GLY A 48 17.29 6.37 2.70
CA GLY A 48 17.31 6.25 4.15
C GLY A 48 18.66 6.59 4.77
N LEU A 49 19.02 5.85 5.82
CA LEU A 49 20.18 6.12 6.67
C LEU A 49 21.13 4.92 6.67
N PHE A 50 22.42 5.18 6.49
CA PHE A 50 23.49 4.23 6.73
C PHE A 50 24.37 4.73 7.87
N THR A 51 24.70 3.87 8.82
CA THR A 51 25.67 4.14 9.88
C THR A 51 26.74 3.06 9.90
N TRP A 52 27.96 3.42 10.30
CA TRP A 52 29.06 2.47 10.41
C TRP A 52 29.74 2.56 11.78
N ALA A 53 30.17 1.41 12.27
CA ALA A 53 30.91 1.22 13.51
C ALA A 53 31.69 -0.11 13.44
N GLU A 54 32.60 -0.33 14.39
CA GLU A 54 33.47 -1.52 14.43
C GLU A 54 32.71 -2.83 14.60
N THR A 55 31.53 -2.80 15.23
CA THR A 55 30.71 -4.00 15.45
C THR A 55 29.29 -3.82 14.94
N ALA A 56 28.63 -4.93 14.60
CA ALA A 56 27.22 -4.94 14.19
C ALA A 56 26.30 -4.38 15.29
N LYS A 57 26.61 -4.64 16.57
CA LYS A 57 25.85 -4.11 17.70
C LYS A 57 26.00 -2.59 17.79
N ASP A 58 27.20 -2.08 17.63
CA ASP A 58 27.44 -0.64 17.68
C ASP A 58 26.82 0.08 16.48
N CYS A 59 26.83 -0.53 15.29
CA CYS A 59 26.12 -0.02 14.12
C CYS A 59 24.62 0.11 14.41
N TYR A 60 24.01 -0.92 15.00
CA TYR A 60 22.59 -0.91 15.35
C TYR A 60 22.26 0.18 16.38
N LEU A 61 23.02 0.28 17.46
CA LEU A 61 22.82 1.30 18.49
C LEU A 61 23.01 2.72 17.93
N LEU A 62 24.01 2.92 17.09
CA LEU A 62 24.27 4.18 16.41
C LEU A 62 23.13 4.53 15.44
N THR A 63 22.59 3.56 14.71
CA THR A 63 21.39 3.79 13.87
C THR A 63 20.24 4.30 14.72
N LEU A 64 19.96 3.68 15.88
CA LEU A 64 18.89 4.12 16.78
C LEU A 64 19.14 5.53 17.32
N GLU A 65 20.37 5.84 17.72
CA GLU A 65 20.77 7.17 18.20
C GLU A 65 20.51 8.24 17.13
N MET A 66 20.95 7.99 15.90
CA MET A 66 20.79 8.92 14.78
C MET A 66 19.32 9.10 14.39
N ILE A 67 18.52 8.02 14.38
CA ILE A 67 17.07 8.10 14.15
C ILE A 67 16.41 8.94 15.24
N ASN A 68 16.75 8.71 16.51
CA ASN A 68 16.18 9.47 17.62
C ASN A 68 16.58 10.94 17.58
N LYS A 69 17.83 11.26 17.23
CA LYS A 69 18.31 12.63 17.03
C LYS A 69 17.50 13.34 15.94
N ALA A 70 17.26 12.66 14.81
CA ALA A 70 16.44 13.18 13.74
C ALA A 70 14.98 13.39 14.16
N ALA A 71 14.37 12.40 14.84
CA ALA A 71 12.99 12.49 15.30
C ALA A 71 12.79 13.69 16.25
N VAL A 72 13.63 13.83 17.28
CA VAL A 72 13.56 14.95 18.23
C VAL A 72 13.70 16.29 17.52
N TRP A 73 14.65 16.39 16.58
CA TRP A 73 14.83 17.64 15.83
C TRP A 73 13.65 17.94 14.92
N LEU A 74 13.13 16.94 14.19
CA LEU A 74 11.98 17.10 13.29
C LEU A 74 10.73 17.54 14.07
N ASP A 75 10.43 16.89 15.20
CA ASP A 75 9.28 17.23 16.05
C ASP A 75 9.37 18.67 16.57
N ALA A 76 10.57 19.11 16.97
CA ALA A 76 10.81 20.48 17.44
C ALA A 76 10.75 21.54 16.31
N ASN A 77 10.85 21.13 15.05
CA ASN A 77 10.94 22.02 13.89
C ASN A 77 9.75 21.92 12.92
N VAL A 78 8.66 21.25 13.31
CA VAL A 78 7.40 21.31 12.57
C VAL A 78 6.84 22.73 12.64
N LYS A 79 6.78 23.42 11.49
CA LYS A 79 6.40 24.85 11.40
C LYS A 79 5.00 25.07 10.86
N ARG A 80 4.35 24.04 10.32
CA ARG A 80 3.01 24.11 9.75
C ARG A 80 2.17 22.88 10.11
N PRO A 81 0.84 23.01 10.11
CA PRO A 81 -0.05 21.86 10.26
C PRO A 81 0.28 20.77 9.23
N ALA A 82 0.02 19.52 9.61
CA ALA A 82 0.11 18.41 8.67
C ALA A 82 -0.72 18.72 7.41
N PHE A 83 -0.09 18.59 6.24
CA PHE A 83 -0.74 18.75 4.94
C PHE A 83 -1.53 20.05 4.76
N ASP A 84 -1.02 21.14 5.34
CA ASP A 84 -1.62 22.48 5.28
C ASP A 84 -3.07 22.55 5.85
N GLY A 85 -3.46 21.57 6.69
CA GLY A 85 -4.74 21.53 7.39
C GLY A 85 -5.88 20.82 6.64
N GLU A 86 -7.02 20.68 7.31
CA GLU A 86 -8.22 20.01 6.80
C GLU A 86 -9.01 20.90 5.82
N LYS A 87 -9.38 20.32 4.68
CA LYS A 87 -10.20 20.91 3.60
C LYS A 87 -11.57 20.25 3.49
N VAL A 88 -11.68 18.96 3.81
CA VAL A 88 -12.91 18.16 3.68
C VAL A 88 -13.22 17.50 5.01
N ASP A 89 -14.44 17.66 5.51
CA ASP A 89 -14.84 17.02 6.76
C ASP A 89 -14.82 15.50 6.65
N THR A 90 -14.30 14.85 7.69
CA THR A 90 -14.40 13.39 7.85
C THR A 90 -15.86 12.97 7.99
N LEU A 91 -16.35 12.09 7.12
CA LEU A 91 -17.71 11.54 7.26
C LEU A 91 -17.81 10.64 8.51
N GLU A 92 -19.01 10.48 9.04
CA GLU A 92 -19.27 9.53 10.14
C GLU A 92 -18.87 8.08 9.76
N ASP A 93 -18.42 7.30 10.75
CA ASP A 93 -17.90 5.93 10.56
C ASP A 93 -18.82 5.04 9.70
N SER A 94 -20.12 5.06 9.98
CA SER A 94 -21.11 4.29 9.23
C SER A 94 -21.21 4.72 7.77
N LYS A 95 -21.12 6.03 7.49
CA LYS A 95 -21.15 6.60 6.13
C LYS A 95 -19.86 6.31 5.37
N ARG A 96 -18.69 6.34 6.04
CA ARG A 96 -17.41 5.95 5.42
C ARG A 96 -17.44 4.50 4.98
N LYS A 97 -17.81 3.60 5.89
CA LYS A 97 -17.93 2.15 5.60
C LYS A 97 -18.96 1.86 4.52
N ALA A 98 -20.12 2.53 4.55
CA ALA A 98 -21.13 2.41 3.49
C ALA A 98 -20.59 2.87 2.12
N THR A 99 -19.86 3.98 2.09
CA THR A 99 -19.25 4.51 0.86
C THR A 99 -18.17 3.58 0.31
N ALA A 100 -17.29 3.06 1.17
CA ALA A 100 -16.29 2.07 0.78
C ALA A 100 -16.95 0.80 0.21
N ARG A 101 -17.97 0.25 0.90
CA ARG A 101 -18.73 -0.92 0.42
C ARG A 101 -19.41 -0.70 -0.94
N ARG A 102 -19.83 0.53 -1.22
CA ARG A 102 -20.40 0.92 -2.52
C ARG A 102 -19.31 1.02 -3.61
N LEU A 103 -18.20 1.69 -3.32
CA LEU A 103 -17.15 1.97 -4.30
C LEU A 103 -16.29 0.76 -4.63
N MET A 104 -15.95 -0.07 -3.64
CA MET A 104 -15.04 -1.20 -3.82
C MET A 104 -15.46 -2.16 -4.94
N PRO A 105 -16.70 -2.70 -4.98
CA PRO A 105 -17.11 -3.61 -6.06
C PRO A 105 -17.19 -2.91 -7.42
N LEU A 106 -17.56 -1.62 -7.45
CA LEU A 106 -17.59 -0.83 -8.68
C LEU A 106 -16.19 -0.63 -9.27
N ILE A 107 -15.21 -0.30 -8.44
CA ILE A 107 -13.80 -0.16 -8.85
C ILE A 107 -13.25 -1.53 -9.24
N ARG A 108 -13.42 -2.54 -8.38
CA ARG A 108 -12.92 -3.91 -8.59
C ARG A 108 -13.39 -4.49 -9.92
N GLY A 109 -14.67 -4.32 -10.27
CA GLY A 109 -15.23 -4.80 -11.53
C GLY A 109 -14.58 -4.18 -12.77
N ARG A 110 -14.09 -2.94 -12.68
CA ARG A 110 -13.43 -2.22 -13.78
C ARG A 110 -11.96 -2.58 -13.95
N ILE A 111 -11.29 -2.94 -12.86
CA ILE A 111 -9.85 -3.21 -12.84
C ILE A 111 -9.48 -4.69 -12.91
N SER A 112 -10.48 -5.59 -12.79
CA SER A 112 -10.25 -7.05 -12.80
C SER A 112 -10.22 -7.67 -14.21
N GLY A 113 -10.02 -6.89 -15.27
CA GLY A 113 -10.10 -7.35 -16.66
C GLY A 113 -9.00 -8.35 -17.06
N GLY A 114 -7.78 -8.19 -16.53
CA GLY A 114 -6.65 -9.09 -16.80
C GLY A 114 -6.43 -10.17 -15.73
N ALA A 115 -6.82 -9.89 -14.49
CA ALA A 115 -6.76 -10.81 -13.36
C ALA A 115 -7.78 -10.38 -12.30
N HIS A 116 -8.33 -11.32 -11.54
CA HIS A 116 -9.20 -10.99 -10.41
C HIS A 116 -8.41 -10.27 -9.33
N MET A 117 -8.93 -9.13 -8.88
CA MET A 117 -8.33 -8.34 -7.80
C MET A 117 -9.09 -8.56 -6.49
N VAL A 118 -8.45 -8.27 -5.37
CA VAL A 118 -8.99 -8.31 -4.02
C VAL A 118 -8.76 -6.96 -3.37
N GLY A 119 -9.77 -6.47 -2.67
CA GLY A 119 -9.76 -5.16 -2.02
C GLY A 119 -9.30 -5.21 -0.55
N HIS A 120 -8.84 -4.07 -0.07
CA HIS A 120 -8.70 -3.75 1.34
C HIS A 120 -9.08 -2.28 1.55
N PHE A 121 -9.76 -1.99 2.66
CA PHE A 121 -10.16 -0.64 3.04
C PHE A 121 -9.56 -0.30 4.40
N THR A 122 -9.10 0.95 4.53
CA THR A 122 -8.66 1.52 5.81
C THR A 122 -9.08 2.99 5.89
N ASP A 123 -9.58 3.36 7.06
CA ASP A 123 -9.87 4.73 7.49
C ASP A 123 -9.03 5.10 8.71
N ALA A 124 -7.79 4.59 8.77
CA ALA A 124 -6.82 4.98 9.78
C ALA A 124 -6.68 6.52 9.85
N GLN A 125 -6.41 7.04 11.05
CA GLN A 125 -6.40 8.47 11.29
C GLN A 125 -5.43 9.23 10.38
N GLU A 126 -4.26 8.64 10.11
CA GLU A 126 -3.25 9.19 9.21
C GLU A 126 -3.76 9.30 7.77
N VAL A 127 -4.55 8.32 7.34
CA VAL A 127 -5.18 8.33 6.02
C VAL A 127 -6.23 9.42 5.95
N LEU A 128 -7.11 9.51 6.95
CA LEU A 128 -8.15 10.53 7.00
C LEU A 128 -7.57 11.93 7.00
N GLU A 129 -6.55 12.19 7.83
CA GLU A 129 -5.84 13.47 7.85
C GLU A 129 -5.26 13.83 6.46
N PHE A 130 -4.71 12.85 5.73
CA PHE A 130 -4.16 13.08 4.40
C PHE A 130 -5.23 13.29 3.33
N VAL A 131 -6.22 12.40 3.21
CA VAL A 131 -7.24 12.47 2.14
C VAL A 131 -8.19 13.65 2.31
N ASN A 132 -8.24 14.23 3.51
CA ASN A 132 -9.05 15.41 3.79
C ASN A 132 -8.27 16.72 3.67
N SER A 133 -6.97 16.66 3.40
CA SER A 133 -6.10 17.82 3.51
C SER A 133 -6.17 18.79 2.33
N HIS A 134 -5.69 20.01 2.56
CA HIS A 134 -5.42 20.98 1.49
C HIS A 134 -4.35 20.51 0.52
N SER A 135 -3.32 19.80 1.01
CA SER A 135 -2.21 19.35 0.17
C SER A 135 -2.48 18.08 -0.65
N LEU A 136 -3.64 17.43 -0.54
CA LEU A 136 -3.92 16.16 -1.23
C LEU A 136 -3.68 16.24 -2.74
N SER A 137 -4.17 17.30 -3.40
CA SER A 137 -4.05 17.48 -4.86
C SER A 137 -2.61 17.60 -5.32
N ASP A 138 -1.74 18.09 -4.44
CA ASP A 138 -0.36 18.41 -4.77
C ASP A 138 0.56 17.23 -4.42
N LEU A 139 0.30 16.56 -3.30
CA LEU A 139 1.12 15.47 -2.79
C LEU A 139 0.77 14.11 -3.41
N ALA A 140 -0.51 13.81 -3.67
CA ALA A 140 -0.90 12.53 -4.25
C ALA A 140 -0.22 12.27 -5.61
N PRO A 141 -0.14 13.23 -6.56
CA PRO A 141 0.56 13.01 -7.83
C PRO A 141 2.06 12.80 -7.71
N MET A 142 2.70 13.27 -6.62
CA MET A 142 4.15 13.10 -6.40
C MET A 142 4.53 11.66 -6.06
N GLY A 143 3.56 10.82 -5.70
CA GLY A 143 3.79 9.42 -5.41
C GLY A 143 4.54 9.18 -4.10
N THR A 144 5.16 8.01 -4.00
CA THR A 144 5.72 7.52 -2.72
C THR A 144 7.20 7.83 -2.51
N SER A 145 7.62 7.73 -1.24
CA SER A 145 8.89 8.25 -0.75
C SER A 145 10.13 7.40 -1.02
N CYS A 146 10.00 6.10 -1.29
CA CYS A 146 11.14 5.20 -1.47
C CYS A 146 10.88 4.13 -2.54
N PRO A 147 11.93 3.51 -3.10
CA PRO A 147 11.82 2.46 -4.13
C PRO A 147 10.87 1.30 -3.77
N ASP A 148 10.89 0.84 -2.50
CA ASP A 148 10.06 -0.28 -2.05
C ASP A 148 8.56 0.06 -2.09
N HIS A 149 8.21 1.32 -1.84
CA HIS A 149 6.83 1.79 -1.93
C HIS A 149 6.31 1.73 -3.37
N PHE A 150 7.13 2.09 -4.38
CA PHE A 150 6.75 2.03 -5.80
C PHE A 150 6.39 0.62 -6.24
N LEU A 151 7.17 -0.38 -5.82
CA LEU A 151 6.91 -1.79 -6.17
C LEU A 151 5.56 -2.30 -5.65
N ARG A 152 5.03 -1.68 -4.58
CA ARG A 152 3.77 -2.08 -3.94
C ARG A 152 2.59 -1.19 -4.32
N THR A 153 2.82 0.09 -4.55
CA THR A 153 1.74 1.10 -4.66
C THR A 153 1.67 1.78 -6.03
N LYS A 154 2.63 1.49 -6.93
CA LYS A 154 2.86 2.15 -8.23
C LYS A 154 3.25 3.62 -8.12
N ILE A 155 3.37 4.28 -9.27
CA ILE A 155 3.88 5.64 -9.42
C ILE A 155 3.04 6.69 -8.67
N LYS A 156 1.71 6.57 -8.69
CA LYS A 156 0.78 7.48 -7.99
C LYS A 156 -0.55 6.79 -7.68
N PRO A 157 -1.27 7.18 -6.61
CA PRO A 157 -2.65 6.76 -6.36
C PRO A 157 -3.63 7.37 -7.36
N LEU A 158 -4.88 6.90 -7.33
CA LEU A 158 -6.03 7.57 -7.96
C LEU A 158 -6.90 8.22 -6.87
N VAL A 159 -7.18 9.51 -6.98
CA VAL A 159 -8.15 10.20 -6.09
C VAL A 159 -9.56 10.02 -6.67
N VAL A 160 -10.49 9.56 -5.85
CA VAL A 160 -11.87 9.23 -6.23
C VAL A 160 -12.85 10.01 -5.35
N PRO A 161 -13.79 10.78 -5.92
CA PRO A 161 -14.86 11.43 -5.15
C PRO A 161 -15.72 10.42 -4.38
N ALA A 162 -16.13 10.75 -3.16
CA ALA A 162 -16.94 9.88 -2.31
C ALA A 162 -18.32 9.56 -2.90
N ASP A 163 -18.85 10.42 -3.77
CA ASP A 163 -20.13 10.28 -4.47
C ASP A 163 -19.98 9.72 -5.90
N ALA A 164 -18.76 9.35 -6.33
CA ALA A 164 -18.51 8.87 -7.68
C ALA A 164 -19.42 7.70 -8.05
N ASP A 165 -20.13 7.85 -9.16
CA ASP A 165 -20.96 6.82 -9.76
C ASP A 165 -20.19 5.96 -10.77
N ALA A 166 -20.88 5.05 -11.44
CA ALA A 166 -20.30 4.19 -12.46
C ALA A 166 -19.60 4.98 -13.58
N GLY A 167 -20.23 6.05 -14.09
CA GLY A 167 -19.71 6.83 -15.21
C GLY A 167 -18.50 7.69 -14.82
N ALA A 168 -18.53 8.30 -13.63
CA ALA A 168 -17.40 9.02 -13.06
C ALA A 168 -16.19 8.09 -12.88
N LEU A 169 -16.42 6.87 -12.36
CA LEU A 169 -15.36 5.87 -12.21
C LEU A 169 -14.79 5.41 -13.56
N ASP A 170 -15.63 5.23 -14.58
CA ASP A 170 -15.16 4.88 -15.93
C ASP A 170 -14.22 5.95 -16.49
N GLY A 171 -14.59 7.23 -16.36
CA GLY A 171 -13.75 8.36 -16.77
C GLY A 171 -12.44 8.45 -16.01
N LEU A 172 -12.48 8.36 -14.67
CA LEU A 172 -11.30 8.43 -13.80
C LEU A 172 -10.31 7.28 -14.07
N ILE A 173 -10.81 6.05 -14.20
CA ILE A 173 -9.97 4.88 -14.44
C ILE A 173 -9.41 4.91 -15.86
N ALA A 174 -10.19 5.32 -16.87
CA ALA A 174 -9.69 5.49 -18.22
C ALA A 174 -8.60 6.57 -18.29
N GLY A 175 -8.81 7.71 -17.62
CA GLY A 175 -7.81 8.78 -17.50
C GLY A 175 -6.52 8.29 -16.83
N TYR A 176 -6.62 7.57 -15.71
CA TYR A 176 -5.45 7.00 -15.05
C TYR A 176 -4.67 6.03 -15.96
N ARG A 177 -5.38 5.19 -16.73
CA ARG A 177 -4.75 4.25 -17.67
C ARG A 177 -4.02 4.97 -18.80
N ALA A 178 -4.60 6.04 -19.33
CA ALA A 178 -3.97 6.88 -20.34
C ALA A 178 -2.72 7.57 -19.77
N ASP A 179 -2.82 8.20 -18.60
CA ASP A 179 -1.69 8.80 -17.88
C ASP A 179 -0.55 7.80 -17.66
N TYR A 180 -0.88 6.56 -17.26
CA TYR A 180 0.11 5.50 -17.04
C TYR A 180 0.77 5.05 -18.34
N ALA A 181 0.01 4.97 -19.44
CA ALA A 181 0.56 4.67 -20.76
C ALA A 181 1.52 5.77 -21.24
N ASP A 182 1.14 7.04 -21.05
CA ASP A 182 2.00 8.17 -21.40
C ASP A 182 3.29 8.18 -20.54
N TYR A 183 3.19 7.87 -19.25
CA TYR A 183 4.35 7.67 -18.37
C TYR A 183 5.27 6.56 -18.89
N TYR A 184 4.70 5.40 -19.25
CA TYR A 184 5.46 4.31 -19.82
C TYR A 184 6.15 4.73 -21.12
N ASP A 185 5.45 5.40 -22.02
CA ASP A 185 6.00 5.82 -23.31
C ASP A 185 7.09 6.89 -23.19
N ARG A 186 6.96 7.82 -22.23
CA ARG A 186 8.00 8.82 -21.95
C ARG A 186 9.28 8.22 -21.37
N CYS A 187 9.17 7.21 -20.51
CA CYS A 187 10.29 6.69 -19.74
C CYS A 187 10.88 5.37 -20.23
N LYS A 188 10.17 4.62 -21.09
CA LYS A 188 10.65 3.31 -21.58
C LYS A 188 11.96 3.43 -22.34
N ARG A 189 12.79 2.41 -22.15
CA ARG A 189 14.05 2.20 -22.85
C ARG A 189 13.87 1.11 -23.91
N PRO A 190 14.78 0.99 -24.90
CA PRO A 190 14.69 -0.06 -25.92
C PRO A 190 14.60 -1.49 -25.37
N ASN A 191 15.10 -1.73 -24.15
CA ASN A 191 15.08 -3.03 -23.48
C ASN A 191 14.05 -3.11 -22.33
N SER A 192 13.14 -2.15 -22.20
CA SER A 192 12.10 -2.20 -21.15
C SER A 192 11.12 -3.35 -21.39
N PRO A 193 10.67 -4.06 -20.33
CA PRO A 193 9.56 -5.02 -20.43
C PRO A 193 8.29 -4.37 -20.95
N ALA A 194 7.32 -5.20 -21.39
CA ALA A 194 6.00 -4.72 -21.78
C ALA A 194 5.32 -3.95 -20.64
N MET A 195 4.48 -2.97 -21.00
CA MET A 195 3.74 -2.17 -20.04
C MET A 195 2.95 -3.07 -19.08
N ARG A 196 3.05 -2.77 -17.78
CA ARG A 196 2.33 -3.49 -16.74
C ARG A 196 0.85 -3.12 -16.75
N ASP A 197 0.09 -3.82 -15.91
CA ASP A 197 -1.30 -3.47 -15.62
C ASP A 197 -1.42 -1.95 -15.37
N PRO A 198 -2.19 -1.20 -16.18
CA PRO A 198 -2.24 0.26 -16.08
C PRO A 198 -3.23 0.75 -15.01
N ASN A 199 -3.78 -0.11 -14.16
CA ASN A 199 -4.70 0.30 -13.08
C ASN A 199 -3.97 0.78 -11.82
N ALA A 200 -4.55 1.73 -11.08
CA ALA A 200 -4.03 2.14 -9.79
C ALA A 200 -4.10 0.98 -8.76
N VAL A 201 -3.13 0.93 -7.85
CA VAL A 201 -3.20 0.04 -6.67
C VAL A 201 -3.90 0.74 -5.52
N ILE A 202 -3.61 2.03 -5.31
CA ILE A 202 -4.14 2.84 -4.22
C ILE A 202 -5.19 3.82 -4.73
N TYR A 203 -6.35 3.85 -4.07
CA TYR A 203 -7.46 4.75 -4.33
C TYR A 203 -7.73 5.56 -3.06
N LEU A 204 -7.65 6.88 -3.18
CA LEU A 204 -7.85 7.81 -2.07
C LEU A 204 -9.22 8.47 -2.19
N VAL A 205 -10.01 8.43 -1.12
CA VAL A 205 -11.39 8.90 -1.14
C VAL A 205 -11.57 9.97 -0.04
N PRO A 206 -11.57 11.27 -0.41
CA PRO A 206 -11.80 12.35 0.55
C PRO A 206 -13.09 12.15 1.35
N GLY A 207 -13.02 12.44 2.65
CA GLY A 207 -14.07 12.21 3.64
C GLY A 207 -14.22 10.74 4.09
N VAL A 208 -13.56 9.77 3.43
CA VAL A 208 -13.84 8.34 3.60
C VAL A 208 -12.62 7.51 4.02
N GLY A 209 -11.47 7.66 3.34
CA GLY A 209 -10.27 6.86 3.63
C GLY A 209 -9.56 6.38 2.36
N MET A 210 -8.96 5.19 2.44
CA MET A 210 -8.16 4.60 1.37
C MET A 210 -8.59 3.17 1.06
N ILE A 211 -8.63 2.86 -0.23
CA ILE A 211 -8.89 1.51 -0.75
C ILE A 211 -7.65 1.06 -1.53
N SER A 212 -7.22 -0.17 -1.33
CA SER A 212 -6.16 -0.80 -2.12
C SER A 212 -6.65 -2.08 -2.81
N PHE A 213 -6.12 -2.34 -4.00
CA PHE A 213 -6.42 -3.56 -4.76
C PHE A 213 -5.15 -4.27 -5.21
N ALA A 214 -5.11 -5.59 -5.02
CA ALA A 214 -4.03 -6.44 -5.50
C ALA A 214 -4.55 -7.82 -5.92
N LYS A 215 -3.68 -8.69 -6.42
CA LYS A 215 -4.03 -10.06 -6.86
C LYS A 215 -4.43 -10.99 -5.71
N ASP A 216 -4.12 -10.62 -4.47
CA ASP A 216 -4.46 -11.35 -3.25
C ASP A 216 -4.66 -10.39 -2.07
N LYS A 217 -5.38 -10.84 -1.03
CA LYS A 217 -5.74 -10.01 0.11
C LYS A 217 -4.53 -9.51 0.91
N ALA A 218 -3.51 -10.35 1.11
CA ALA A 218 -2.35 -9.98 1.90
C ALA A 218 -1.59 -8.85 1.20
N THR A 219 -1.38 -8.95 -0.12
CA THR A 219 -0.74 -7.90 -0.91
C THR A 219 -1.58 -6.62 -0.93
N ALA A 220 -2.92 -6.70 -1.00
CA ALA A 220 -3.78 -5.51 -0.95
C ALA A 220 -3.62 -4.78 0.40
N ARG A 221 -3.71 -5.50 1.52
CA ARG A 221 -3.49 -4.95 2.87
C ARG A 221 -2.09 -4.35 3.03
N VAL A 222 -1.06 -5.09 2.64
CA VAL A 222 0.33 -4.63 2.73
C VAL A 222 0.56 -3.37 1.88
N SER A 223 -0.07 -3.27 0.70
CA SER A 223 0.02 -2.07 -0.14
C SER A 223 -0.58 -0.84 0.56
N ALA A 224 -1.69 -1.00 1.28
CA ALA A 224 -2.25 0.06 2.13
C ALA A 224 -1.30 0.44 3.28
N GLU A 225 -0.72 -0.55 3.98
CA GLU A 225 0.26 -0.30 5.06
C GLU A 225 1.49 0.47 4.56
N PHE A 226 2.02 0.12 3.39
CA PHE A 226 3.11 0.86 2.76
C PHE A 226 2.70 2.29 2.38
N TYR A 227 1.47 2.49 1.91
CA TYR A 227 1.01 3.83 1.58
C TYR A 227 0.76 4.69 2.84
N VAL A 228 0.32 4.10 3.95
CA VAL A 228 0.28 4.79 5.26
C VAL A 228 1.66 5.27 5.68
N ASN A 229 2.70 4.45 5.48
CA ASN A 229 4.07 4.88 5.73
C ASN A 229 4.50 6.03 4.81
N ALA A 230 4.10 6.00 3.53
CA ALA A 230 4.34 7.11 2.60
C ALA A 230 3.65 8.40 3.07
N ILE A 231 2.42 8.31 3.57
CA ILE A 231 1.69 9.43 4.19
C ILE A 231 2.47 10.00 5.37
N ASN A 232 2.99 9.16 6.26
CA ASN A 232 3.78 9.62 7.41
C ASN A 232 5.07 10.35 6.98
N VAL A 233 5.73 9.88 5.93
CA VAL A 233 6.90 10.58 5.36
C VAL A 233 6.49 11.92 4.75
N MET A 234 5.40 11.96 3.97
CA MET A 234 4.86 13.20 3.42
C MET A 234 4.49 14.19 4.53
N ARG A 235 3.92 13.72 5.65
CA ARG A 235 3.58 14.52 6.83
C ARG A 235 4.83 15.18 7.41
N GLY A 236 5.83 14.37 7.77
CA GLY A 236 7.06 14.87 8.40
C GLY A 236 7.85 15.81 7.49
N ALA A 237 8.00 15.43 6.22
CA ALA A 237 8.71 16.24 5.23
C ALA A 237 8.02 17.59 5.01
N SER A 238 6.69 17.58 4.85
CA SER A 238 5.92 18.81 4.66
C SER A 238 5.92 19.65 5.93
N GLY A 239 5.79 19.07 7.13
CA GLY A 239 5.78 19.82 8.39
C GLY A 239 7.03 20.70 8.60
N VAL A 240 8.18 20.26 8.10
CA VAL A 240 9.48 20.94 8.31
C VAL A 240 9.98 21.69 7.07
N SER A 241 9.84 21.10 5.89
CA SER A 241 10.33 21.62 4.61
C SER A 241 9.41 21.17 3.48
N GLN A 242 9.93 20.81 2.30
CA GLN A 242 9.15 20.32 1.17
C GLN A 242 9.35 18.82 0.96
N TYR A 243 8.27 18.08 0.69
CA TYR A 243 8.35 16.71 0.22
C TYR A 243 8.85 16.66 -1.23
N GLN A 244 9.79 15.76 -1.51
CA GLN A 244 10.33 15.52 -2.84
C GLN A 244 10.29 14.02 -3.14
N GLY A 245 9.48 13.64 -4.13
CA GLY A 245 9.46 12.28 -4.67
C GLY A 245 10.69 11.96 -5.53
N LEU A 246 10.81 10.70 -5.95
CA LEU A 246 11.83 10.30 -6.91
C LEU A 246 11.58 10.94 -8.29
N PRO A 247 12.64 11.26 -9.05
CA PRO A 247 12.48 11.62 -10.46
C PRO A 247 11.73 10.52 -11.22
N GLU A 248 10.83 10.92 -12.12
CA GLU A 248 9.94 10.01 -12.87
C GLU A 248 10.72 8.88 -13.58
N GLN A 249 11.85 9.20 -14.21
CA GLN A 249 12.69 8.20 -14.87
C GLN A 249 13.29 7.17 -13.91
N GLU A 250 13.65 7.56 -12.68
CA GLU A 250 14.19 6.61 -11.71
C GLU A 250 13.10 5.76 -11.09
N ALA A 251 11.91 6.32 -10.87
CA ALA A 251 10.74 5.53 -10.49
C ALA A 251 10.41 4.48 -11.56
N PHE A 252 10.49 4.84 -12.84
CA PHE A 252 10.32 3.91 -13.96
C PHE A 252 11.39 2.82 -13.97
N ASP A 253 12.67 3.19 -13.83
CA ASP A 253 13.76 2.23 -13.85
C ASP A 253 13.71 1.25 -12.67
N ILE A 254 13.13 1.65 -11.53
CA ILE A 254 12.84 0.78 -10.37
C ILE A 254 11.64 -0.13 -10.67
N GLU A 255 10.53 0.44 -11.14
CA GLU A 255 9.33 -0.32 -11.44
C GLU A 255 9.65 -1.39 -12.49
N TYR A 256 10.25 -1.01 -13.62
CA TYR A 256 10.57 -1.88 -14.75
C TYR A 256 11.96 -2.54 -14.66
N TRP A 257 12.51 -2.68 -13.45
CA TRP A 257 13.84 -3.26 -13.26
C TRP A 257 13.90 -4.71 -13.75
N LEU A 258 14.83 -5.00 -14.68
CA LEU A 258 14.97 -6.32 -15.30
C LEU A 258 15.25 -7.46 -14.31
N LEU A 259 15.93 -7.18 -13.19
CA LEU A 259 16.17 -8.20 -12.15
C LEU A 259 14.88 -8.54 -11.40
N GLU A 260 14.02 -7.55 -11.17
CA GLU A 260 12.70 -7.79 -10.57
C GLU A 260 11.79 -8.51 -11.56
N GLU A 261 11.83 -8.12 -12.84
CA GLU A 261 11.10 -8.80 -13.91
C GLU A 261 11.50 -10.29 -14.02
N ALA A 262 12.80 -10.59 -13.90
CA ALA A 262 13.27 -11.97 -13.90
C ALA A 262 12.76 -12.78 -12.70
N LYS A 263 12.52 -12.15 -11.53
CA LYS A 263 11.87 -12.81 -10.39
C LYS A 263 10.39 -13.06 -10.68
N LEU A 264 9.69 -12.06 -11.21
CA LEU A 264 8.27 -12.16 -11.55
C LEU A 264 8.00 -13.27 -12.59
N GLN A 265 8.85 -13.40 -13.60
CA GLN A 265 8.74 -14.45 -14.62
C GLN A 265 8.97 -15.87 -14.07
N ARG A 266 9.67 -15.99 -12.94
CA ARG A 266 9.91 -17.27 -12.24
C ARG A 266 8.81 -17.63 -11.25
N MET A 267 7.88 -16.71 -10.97
CA MET A 267 6.77 -17.00 -10.07
C MET A 267 5.86 -18.09 -10.66
N PRO A 268 5.31 -18.97 -9.81
CA PRO A 268 4.33 -19.95 -10.28
C PRO A 268 3.12 -19.24 -10.88
N LYS A 269 2.52 -19.86 -11.89
CA LYS A 269 1.28 -19.35 -12.48
C LYS A 269 0.21 -19.21 -11.38
N PRO A 270 -0.63 -18.16 -11.42
CA PRO A 270 -1.73 -18.01 -10.50
C PRO A 270 -2.62 -19.26 -10.50
N LYS A 271 -3.12 -19.62 -9.32
CA LYS A 271 -4.08 -20.72 -9.18
C LYS A 271 -5.43 -20.35 -9.82
N PRO A 272 -6.27 -21.33 -10.22
CA PRO A 272 -7.51 -21.08 -10.94
C PRO A 272 -8.50 -20.13 -10.25
N MET A 273 -8.54 -20.13 -8.90
CA MET A 273 -9.43 -19.28 -8.11
C MET A 273 -8.70 -18.11 -7.45
N ALA A 274 -7.44 -17.84 -7.82
CA ALA A 274 -6.68 -16.72 -7.28
C ALA A 274 -7.41 -15.39 -7.52
N GLY A 275 -7.48 -14.58 -6.46
CA GLY A 275 -8.12 -13.25 -6.50
C GLY A 275 -9.65 -13.26 -6.45
N ARG A 276 -10.28 -14.45 -6.47
CA ARG A 276 -11.73 -14.58 -6.30
C ARG A 276 -12.14 -14.57 -4.84
N VAL A 277 -13.41 -14.24 -4.60
CA VAL A 277 -14.05 -14.19 -3.28
C VAL A 277 -15.28 -15.09 -3.29
N ALA A 278 -15.30 -16.05 -2.38
CA ALA A 278 -16.43 -16.95 -2.18
C ALA A 278 -17.09 -16.71 -0.82
N PHE A 279 -18.42 -16.74 -0.80
CA PHE A 279 -19.21 -16.75 0.41
C PHE A 279 -19.88 -18.11 0.53
N ILE A 280 -19.77 -18.78 1.69
CA ILE A 280 -20.24 -20.15 1.86
C ILE A 280 -21.14 -20.21 3.10
N THR A 281 -22.43 -20.43 2.88
CA THR A 281 -23.40 -20.71 3.96
C THR A 281 -23.25 -22.13 4.49
N GLY A 282 -23.50 -22.33 5.78
CA GLY A 282 -23.21 -23.62 6.43
C GLY A 282 -21.72 -23.95 6.40
N GLY A 283 -20.87 -22.91 6.43
CA GLY A 283 -19.43 -23.00 6.21
C GLY A 283 -18.68 -23.77 7.29
N ALA A 284 -19.28 -23.93 8.48
CA ALA A 284 -18.71 -24.74 9.57
C ALA A 284 -19.11 -26.23 9.45
N GLY A 285 -20.18 -26.55 8.70
CA GLY A 285 -20.63 -27.90 8.45
C GLY A 285 -19.68 -28.72 7.56
N GLY A 286 -19.87 -30.04 7.51
CA GLY A 286 -18.95 -30.95 6.80
C GLY A 286 -18.82 -30.67 5.29
N ILE A 287 -19.93 -30.36 4.60
CA ILE A 287 -19.91 -30.02 3.17
C ILE A 287 -19.36 -28.60 2.94
N GLY A 288 -19.80 -27.63 3.76
CA GLY A 288 -19.38 -26.23 3.64
C GLY A 288 -17.87 -26.07 3.86
N SER A 289 -17.34 -26.66 4.94
CA SER A 289 -15.92 -26.64 5.24
C SER A 289 -15.07 -27.40 4.20
N ALA A 290 -15.54 -28.55 3.69
CA ALA A 290 -14.83 -29.25 2.61
C ALA A 290 -14.81 -28.43 1.30
N SER A 291 -15.90 -27.73 0.98
CA SER A 291 -15.99 -26.85 -0.19
C SER A 291 -15.07 -25.64 -0.03
N ALA A 292 -15.07 -25.03 1.15
CA ALA A 292 -14.15 -23.96 1.53
C ALA A 292 -12.69 -24.38 1.39
N GLU A 293 -12.33 -25.56 1.90
CA GLU A 293 -10.98 -26.08 1.81
C GLU A 293 -10.56 -26.25 0.35
N ARG A 294 -11.44 -26.76 -0.52
CA ARG A 294 -11.15 -26.88 -1.95
C ARG A 294 -10.91 -25.52 -2.58
N LEU A 295 -11.75 -24.53 -2.32
CA LEU A 295 -11.60 -23.17 -2.86
C LEU A 295 -10.32 -22.47 -2.37
N LEU A 296 -10.01 -22.59 -1.08
CA LEU A 296 -8.77 -22.08 -0.48
C LEU A 296 -7.53 -22.72 -1.12
N ARG A 297 -7.55 -24.03 -1.38
CA ARG A 297 -6.46 -24.74 -2.08
C ARG A 297 -6.23 -24.18 -3.49
N GLU A 298 -7.28 -23.74 -4.17
CA GLU A 298 -7.22 -23.09 -5.49
C GLU A 298 -6.98 -21.57 -5.42
N GLY A 299 -6.71 -21.01 -4.24
CA GLY A 299 -6.33 -19.60 -4.05
C GLY A 299 -7.49 -18.61 -3.89
N CYS A 300 -8.71 -19.09 -3.67
CA CYS A 300 -9.87 -18.25 -3.40
C CYS A 300 -9.82 -17.68 -1.97
N ASN A 301 -10.25 -16.43 -1.80
CA ASN A 301 -10.61 -15.91 -0.48
C ASN A 301 -11.99 -16.42 -0.12
N VAL A 302 -12.21 -16.82 1.14
CA VAL A 302 -13.47 -17.43 1.57
C VAL A 302 -14.02 -16.74 2.82
N VAL A 303 -15.30 -16.40 2.78
CA VAL A 303 -16.09 -16.04 3.96
C VAL A 303 -17.02 -17.19 4.28
N LEU A 304 -16.86 -17.75 5.47
CA LEU A 304 -17.72 -18.80 6.01
C LEU A 304 -18.82 -18.17 6.83
N ALA A 305 -20.06 -18.52 6.52
CA ALA A 305 -21.23 -18.08 7.26
C ALA A 305 -21.92 -19.29 7.89
N ASP A 306 -22.18 -19.23 9.18
CA ASP A 306 -22.82 -20.31 9.92
C ASP A 306 -23.59 -19.77 11.13
N ILE A 307 -24.54 -20.54 11.65
CA ILE A 307 -25.32 -20.19 12.85
C ILE A 307 -24.59 -20.62 14.14
N ASP A 308 -23.66 -21.57 14.05
CA ASP A 308 -22.84 -22.02 15.18
C ASP A 308 -21.50 -21.26 15.21
N GLN A 309 -21.39 -20.28 16.12
CA GLN A 309 -20.18 -19.48 16.32
C GLN A 309 -18.96 -20.32 16.71
N THR A 310 -19.14 -21.35 17.55
CA THR A 310 -18.01 -22.13 18.08
C THR A 310 -17.40 -22.97 16.97
N ALA A 311 -18.24 -23.68 16.22
CA ALA A 311 -17.79 -24.48 15.08
C ALA A 311 -17.16 -23.60 13.99
N LEU A 312 -17.73 -22.42 13.75
CA LEU A 312 -17.21 -21.44 12.80
C LEU A 312 -15.79 -20.97 13.18
N ASP A 313 -15.57 -20.58 14.43
CA ASP A 313 -14.27 -20.10 14.91
C ASP A 313 -13.18 -21.18 14.82
N GLU A 314 -13.51 -22.43 15.15
CA GLU A 314 -12.60 -23.56 15.03
C GLU A 314 -12.16 -23.79 13.57
N VAL A 315 -13.11 -23.80 12.63
CA VAL A 315 -12.85 -24.00 11.20
C VAL A 315 -12.03 -22.85 10.64
N VAL A 316 -12.38 -21.60 10.96
CA VAL A 316 -11.65 -20.40 10.52
C VAL A 316 -10.22 -20.41 11.05
N ALA A 317 -10.00 -20.71 12.34
CA ALA A 317 -8.66 -20.80 12.92
C ALA A 317 -7.83 -21.91 12.24
N GLY A 318 -8.45 -23.07 11.99
CA GLY A 318 -7.83 -24.19 11.29
C GLY A 318 -7.43 -23.84 9.85
N PHE A 319 -8.24 -23.06 9.13
CA PHE A 319 -7.90 -22.58 7.79
C PHE A 319 -6.89 -21.44 7.80
N ALA A 320 -7.00 -20.49 8.72
CA ALA A 320 -6.05 -19.38 8.85
C ALA A 320 -4.63 -19.88 9.10
N LYS A 321 -4.46 -20.94 9.91
CA LYS A 321 -3.16 -21.58 10.14
C LYS A 321 -2.60 -22.26 8.88
N ARG A 322 -3.46 -22.83 8.04
CA ARG A 322 -3.06 -23.60 6.84
C ARG A 322 -2.84 -22.74 5.60
N TYR A 323 -3.68 -21.73 5.40
CA TYR A 323 -3.75 -20.94 4.16
C TYR A 323 -3.40 -19.45 4.37
N GLY A 324 -3.26 -19.01 5.62
CA GLY A 324 -3.00 -17.63 6.00
C GLY A 324 -4.25 -16.92 6.47
N ARG A 325 -4.10 -16.07 7.50
CA ARG A 325 -5.20 -15.32 8.11
C ARG A 325 -5.98 -14.49 7.09
N ASP A 326 -5.33 -13.92 6.09
CA ASP A 326 -6.00 -13.02 5.13
C ASP A 326 -6.96 -13.75 4.17
N MET A 327 -6.82 -15.07 4.02
CA MET A 327 -7.59 -15.86 3.05
C MET A 327 -8.98 -16.29 3.53
N VAL A 328 -9.24 -16.22 4.84
CA VAL A 328 -10.47 -16.74 5.45
C VAL A 328 -11.05 -15.79 6.50
N ARG A 329 -12.38 -15.62 6.48
CA ARG A 329 -13.16 -14.99 7.54
C ARG A 329 -14.35 -15.85 7.93
N GLY A 330 -14.84 -15.66 9.14
CA GLY A 330 -16.13 -16.18 9.60
C GLY A 330 -17.11 -15.05 9.87
N VAL A 331 -18.38 -15.27 9.59
CA VAL A 331 -19.48 -14.39 9.98
C VAL A 331 -20.64 -15.21 10.57
N LEU A 332 -21.09 -14.86 11.77
CA LEU A 332 -22.28 -15.46 12.36
C LEU A 332 -23.50 -15.05 11.55
N MET A 333 -24.25 -16.02 11.04
CA MET A 333 -25.41 -15.73 10.21
C MET A 333 -26.47 -16.82 10.30
N ASP A 334 -27.68 -16.42 10.71
CA ASP A 334 -28.89 -17.19 10.48
C ASP A 334 -29.46 -16.86 9.09
N VAL A 335 -29.45 -17.85 8.20
CA VAL A 335 -29.95 -17.72 6.82
C VAL A 335 -31.45 -17.40 6.74
N THR A 336 -32.22 -17.63 7.80
CA THR A 336 -33.65 -17.30 7.86
C THR A 336 -33.90 -15.80 8.12
N SER A 337 -32.87 -15.06 8.55
CA SER A 337 -32.92 -13.61 8.76
C SER A 337 -32.35 -12.87 7.56
N GLU A 338 -33.22 -12.24 6.77
CA GLU A 338 -32.82 -11.43 5.61
C GLU A 338 -31.83 -10.33 5.99
N ALA A 339 -32.04 -9.66 7.14
CA ALA A 339 -31.14 -8.64 7.63
C ALA A 339 -29.74 -9.20 7.96
N ALA A 340 -29.66 -10.42 8.51
CA ALA A 340 -28.38 -11.08 8.78
C ALA A 340 -27.66 -11.45 7.48
N VAL A 341 -28.39 -11.93 6.47
CA VAL A 341 -27.85 -12.25 5.14
C VAL A 341 -27.28 -11.01 4.46
N ILE A 342 -28.02 -9.90 4.47
CA ILE A 342 -27.55 -8.61 3.92
C ILE A 342 -26.27 -8.18 4.64
N ALA A 343 -26.26 -8.18 5.97
CA ALA A 343 -25.08 -7.77 6.75
C ALA A 343 -23.85 -8.64 6.47
N ALA A 344 -24.03 -9.95 6.28
CA ALA A 344 -22.93 -10.89 6.00
C ALA A 344 -22.34 -10.71 4.59
N VAL A 345 -23.19 -10.44 3.59
CA VAL A 345 -22.72 -10.08 2.24
C VAL A 345 -22.01 -8.73 2.26
N GLU A 346 -22.58 -7.73 2.94
CA GLU A 346 -21.95 -6.43 3.10
C GLU A 346 -20.58 -6.51 3.80
N TYR A 347 -20.45 -7.37 4.81
CA TYR A 347 -19.18 -7.67 5.47
C TYR A 347 -18.16 -8.26 4.47
N THR A 348 -18.60 -9.20 3.64
CA THR A 348 -17.74 -9.82 2.61
C THR A 348 -17.24 -8.79 1.60
N VAL A 349 -18.11 -7.89 1.15
CA VAL A 349 -17.75 -6.80 0.25
C VAL A 349 -16.80 -5.81 0.92
N ALA A 350 -17.03 -5.45 2.19
CA ALA A 350 -16.13 -4.58 2.94
C ALA A 350 -14.74 -5.20 3.11
N GLU A 351 -14.68 -6.51 3.39
CA GLU A 351 -13.42 -7.20 3.60
C GLU A 351 -12.66 -7.38 2.28
N TYR A 352 -13.29 -7.89 1.22
CA TYR A 352 -12.57 -8.34 0.02
C TYR A 352 -12.85 -7.52 -1.24
N GLY A 353 -13.71 -6.51 -1.14
CA GLY A 353 -14.06 -5.61 -2.23
C GLY A 353 -15.07 -6.16 -3.23
N GLY A 354 -15.66 -7.33 -2.98
CA GLY A 354 -16.68 -7.92 -3.84
C GLY A 354 -16.99 -9.38 -3.49
N LEU A 355 -17.86 -9.99 -4.30
CA LEU A 355 -18.26 -11.39 -4.19
C LEU A 355 -18.34 -11.99 -5.60
N ASP A 356 -17.74 -13.16 -5.81
CA ASP A 356 -17.70 -13.84 -7.12
C ASP A 356 -18.41 -15.20 -7.12
N VAL A 357 -18.46 -15.87 -5.97
CA VAL A 357 -19.02 -17.22 -5.80
C VAL A 357 -19.89 -17.23 -4.54
N LEU A 358 -21.09 -17.79 -4.63
CA LEU A 358 -22.02 -17.98 -3.52
C LEU A 358 -22.43 -19.45 -3.43
#